data_AF-A0A5C2RST9-F1
#
_entry.id   AF-A0A5C2RST9-F1
#
_cell.length_a   1.000
_cell.length_b   1.000
_cell.length_c   1.000
_cell.angle_alpha   90.00
_cell.angle_beta   90.00
_cell.angle_gamma   90.00
#
_symmetry.space_group_name_H-M   'P 1'
#
loop_
_entity.id
_entity.type
_entity.pdbx_description
1 polymer ?
#
loop_
_entity_poly.entity_id
_entity_poly.type
_entity_poly.pdbx_seq_one_letter_code
_entity_poly.pdbx_strand_id
1 'polypeptide(L)'
;MYVGYPLTKYTIQPFNDYDLTNNVQEARFRHHFNCHLSSLCIFVKHAFGRIKGCFSILRCMPGNDINIIYKTVEALMIIHNIVECFNDNPTDIEGYNREEEDDVDEI
;
A
#
# COMPACT_ATOMS: atom_id res chain seq x y z
N MET A 1 -8.76 -27.61 12.28
CA MET A 1 -7.75 -26.65 12.79
C MET A 1 -7.17 -25.95 11.57
N TYR A 2 -7.65 -24.74 11.27
CA TYR A 2 -7.15 -23.98 10.11
C TYR A 2 -5.75 -23.48 10.42
N VAL A 3 -4.81 -23.76 9.53
CA VAL A 3 -3.46 -23.20 9.59
C VAL A 3 -3.62 -21.72 9.31
N GLY A 4 -3.36 -20.86 10.30
CA GLY A 4 -3.41 -19.42 10.12
C GLY A 4 -2.45 -18.99 9.00
N TYR A 5 -2.75 -17.87 8.34
CA TYR A 5 -1.87 -17.32 7.31
C TYR A 5 -0.45 -17.16 7.89
N PRO A 6 0.60 -17.63 7.19
CA PRO A 6 1.96 -17.45 7.64
C PRO A 6 2.22 -15.95 7.83
N LEU A 7 2.67 -15.57 9.02
CA LEU A 7 3.11 -14.22 9.32
C LEU A 7 4.38 -13.95 8.50
N THR A 8 4.20 -13.40 7.32
CA THR A 8 5.28 -12.82 6.52
C THR A 8 5.55 -11.42 7.03
N LYS A 9 6.71 -10.83 6.74
CA LYS A 9 7.05 -9.44 7.08
C LYS A 9 6.00 -8.39 6.66
N TYR A 10 5.10 -8.74 5.75
CA TYR A 10 4.00 -7.90 5.25
C TYR A 10 2.66 -8.11 5.97
N THR A 11 2.56 -9.13 6.83
CA THR A 11 1.38 -9.44 7.66
C THR A 11 1.62 -9.20 9.15
N ILE A 12 2.74 -8.55 9.53
CA ILE A 12 3.07 -8.27 10.93
C ILE A 12 2.28 -7.05 11.42
N GLN A 13 1.53 -7.24 12.49
CA GLN A 13 0.84 -6.16 13.19
C GLN A 13 1.87 -5.26 13.90
N PRO A 14 1.76 -3.92 13.83
CA PRO A 14 2.59 -3.03 14.64
C PRO A 14 2.41 -3.30 16.13
N PHE A 15 3.44 -3.04 16.93
CA PHE A 15 3.33 -3.11 18.39
C PHE A 15 2.35 -2.03 18.88
N ASN A 16 1.48 -2.37 19.82
CA ASN A 16 0.50 -1.43 20.37
C ASN A 16 1.13 -0.54 21.45
N ASP A 17 0.57 0.65 21.64
CA ASP A 17 1.02 1.57 22.71
C ASP A 17 0.87 0.97 24.11
N TYR A 18 0.03 -0.05 24.28
CA TYR A 18 -0.17 -0.78 25.54
C TYR A 18 0.81 -1.96 25.73
N ASP A 19 1.67 -2.27 24.76
CA ASP A 19 2.75 -3.26 24.90
C ASP A 19 3.94 -2.73 25.75
N LEU A 20 3.64 -1.81 26.68
CA LEU A 20 4.54 -1.09 27.57
C LEU A 20 5.37 -2.08 28.39
N THR A 21 6.52 -2.43 27.85
CA THR A 21 7.55 -3.12 28.58
C THR A 21 8.29 -2.08 29.42
N ASN A 22 8.47 -2.31 30.71
CA ASN A 22 9.24 -1.42 31.60
C ASN A 22 10.74 -1.33 31.22
N ASN A 23 11.18 -2.07 30.21
CA ASN A 23 12.53 -2.06 29.68
C ASN A 23 12.65 -0.98 28.59
N VAL A 24 13.43 0.06 28.89
CA VAL A 24 13.70 1.20 27.99
C VAL A 24 14.33 0.76 26.66
N GLN A 25 15.16 -0.29 26.66
CA GLN A 25 15.80 -0.78 25.44
C GLN A 25 14.79 -1.45 24.50
N GLU A 26 13.91 -2.27 25.06
CA GLU A 26 12.84 -2.95 24.32
C GLU A 26 11.83 -1.93 23.75
N ALA A 27 11.46 -0.91 24.53
CA ALA A 27 10.59 0.16 24.07
C ALA A 27 11.18 0.93 22.87
N ARG A 28 12.49 1.24 22.90
CA ARG A 28 13.19 1.89 21.78
C ARG A 28 13.22 1.02 20.53
N PHE A 29 13.49 -0.27 20.69
CA PHE A 29 13.49 -1.21 19.56
C PHE A 29 12.12 -1.29 18.89
N ARG A 30 11.05 -1.46 19.68
CA ARG A 30 9.67 -1.53 19.17
C ARG A 30 9.22 -0.26 18.48
N HIS A 31 9.57 0.90 19.04
CA HIS A 31 9.29 2.19 18.41
C HIS A 31 9.99 2.30 17.06
N HIS A 32 11.29 1.98 16.98
CA HIS A 32 12.04 1.97 15.73
C HIS A 32 11.45 0.99 14.70
N PHE A 33 11.03 -0.20 15.15
CA PHE A 33 10.34 -1.17 14.30
C PHE A 33 9.03 -0.61 13.74
N ASN A 34 8.17 -0.03 14.57
CA ASN A 34 6.91 0.57 14.15
C ASN A 34 7.13 1.74 13.16
N CYS A 35 8.13 2.60 13.40
CA CYS A 35 8.49 3.66 12.46
C CYS A 35 8.91 3.09 11.10
N HIS A 36 9.75 2.05 11.09
CA HIS A 36 10.18 1.40 9.85
C HIS A 36 9.01 0.75 9.10
N LEU A 37 8.16 0.01 9.83
CA LEU A 37 6.96 -0.62 9.25
C LEU A 37 6.01 0.43 8.66
N SER A 38 5.78 1.53 9.39
CA SER A 38 4.91 2.63 8.93
C SER A 38 5.48 3.28 7.66
N SER A 39 6.80 3.51 7.61
CA SER A 39 7.47 4.04 6.40
C SER A 39 7.29 3.13 5.19
N LEU A 40 7.42 1.81 5.36
CA LEU A 40 7.16 0.85 4.30
C LEU A 40 5.69 0.85 3.85
N CYS A 41 4.75 0.92 4.80
CA CYS A 41 3.33 1.02 4.49
C CYS A 41 3.00 2.30 3.72
N ILE A 42 3.61 3.44 4.07
CA ILE A 42 3.47 4.70 3.34
C ILE A 42 3.97 4.54 1.91
N PHE A 43 5.14 3.94 1.70
CA PHE A 43 5.67 3.68 0.36
C PHE A 43 4.72 2.82 -0.50
N VAL A 44 4.20 1.73 0.08
CA VAL A 44 3.22 0.86 -0.59
C VAL A 44 1.94 1.63 -0.90
N LYS A 45 1.43 2.43 0.04
CA LYS A 45 0.24 3.29 -0.17
C LYS A 45 0.47 4.26 -1.33
N HIS A 46 1.62 4.94 -1.40
CA HIS A 46 1.93 5.84 -2.51
C HIS A 46 1.98 5.11 -3.85
N ALA A 47 2.59 3.92 -3.91
CA ALA A 47 2.62 3.12 -5.13
C ALA A 47 1.19 2.76 -5.58
N PHE A 48 0.32 2.33 -4.68
CA PHE A 48 -1.08 2.05 -5.00
C PHE A 48 -1.89 3.32 -5.33
N GLY A 49 -1.58 4.46 -4.71
CA GLY A 49 -2.17 5.77 -5.01
C GLY A 49 -1.91 6.16 -6.46
N ARG A 50 -0.64 6.09 -6.91
CA ARG A 50 -0.24 6.33 -8.30
C ARG A 50 -0.98 5.40 -9.27
N ILE A 51 -1.00 4.09 -8.99
CA ILE A 51 -1.70 3.11 -9.85
C ILE A 51 -3.20 3.45 -9.92
N LYS A 52 -3.84 3.84 -8.82
CA LYS A 52 -5.25 4.24 -8.78
C LYS A 52 -5.52 5.55 -9.55
N GLY A 53 -4.58 6.49 -9.51
CA GLY A 53 -4.60 7.71 -10.33
C GLY A 53 -4.56 7.41 -11.83
N CYS A 54 -3.67 6.50 -12.24
CA CYS A 54 -3.53 6.09 -13.65
C CYS A 54 -4.71 5.24 -14.15
N PHE A 55 -5.26 4.37 -13.31
CA PHE A 55 -6.27 3.39 -13.71
C PHE A 55 -7.58 3.57 -12.94
N SER A 56 -8.46 4.41 -13.50
CA SER A 56 -9.81 4.68 -12.97
C SER A 56 -10.67 3.42 -12.80
N ILE A 57 -10.38 2.33 -13.51
CA ILE A 57 -11.03 1.02 -13.33
C ILE A 57 -10.90 0.47 -11.90
N LEU A 58 -9.85 0.84 -11.16
CA LEU A 58 -9.68 0.47 -9.76
C LEU A 58 -10.77 1.06 -8.85
N ARG A 59 -11.38 2.21 -9.21
CA ARG A 59 -12.49 2.84 -8.47
C ARG A 59 -13.83 2.14 -8.70
N CYS A 60 -13.98 1.44 -9.82
CA CYS A 60 -15.24 0.83 -10.25
C CYS A 60 -15.22 -0.70 -10.16
N MET A 61 -14.24 -1.29 -9.48
CA MET A 61 -14.07 -2.74 -9.46
C MET A 61 -15.19 -3.42 -8.64
N PRO A 62 -15.88 -4.44 -9.19
CA PRO A 62 -16.91 -5.16 -8.46
C PRO A 62 -16.30 -6.01 -7.35
N GLY A 63 -16.70 -5.76 -6.10
CA GLY A 63 -16.19 -6.41 -4.88
C GLY A 63 -16.59 -7.88 -4.68
N ASN A 64 -17.12 -8.55 -5.70
CA ASN A 64 -17.81 -9.83 -5.54
C ASN A 64 -16.89 -11.05 -5.73
N ASP A 65 -15.71 -10.88 -6.34
CA ASP A 65 -14.76 -11.96 -6.58
C ASP A 65 -13.32 -11.49 -6.32
N ILE A 66 -12.75 -11.96 -5.21
CA ILE A 66 -11.39 -11.63 -4.78
C ILE A 66 -10.31 -12.11 -5.77
N ASN A 67 -10.57 -13.20 -6.50
CA ASN A 67 -9.62 -13.77 -7.45
C ASN A 67 -9.55 -12.91 -8.71
N ILE A 68 -10.68 -12.39 -9.16
CA ILE A 68 -10.75 -11.40 -10.24
C ILE A 68 -10.03 -10.11 -9.81
N ILE A 69 -10.32 -9.58 -8.62
CA ILE A 69 -9.68 -8.37 -8.11
C ILE A 69 -8.16 -8.53 -8.07
N TYR A 70 -7.67 -9.65 -7.52
CA TYR A 70 -6.24 -9.95 -7.47
C TYR A 70 -5.60 -9.93 -8.87
N LYS A 71 -6.17 -10.67 -9.83
CA LYS A 71 -5.65 -10.73 -11.21
C LYS A 71 -5.69 -9.39 -11.91
N THR A 72 -6.73 -8.58 -11.67
CA THR A 72 -6.83 -7.24 -12.22
C THR A 72 -5.73 -6.34 -11.65
N VAL A 73 -5.51 -6.34 -10.34
CA VAL A 73 -4.43 -5.56 -9.72
C VAL A 73 -3.05 -5.99 -10.23
N GLU A 74 -2.81 -7.30 -10.34
CA GLU A 74 -1.55 -7.84 -10.90
C GLU A 74 -1.32 -7.39 -12.34
N ALA A 75 -2.34 -7.48 -13.21
CA ALA A 75 -2.25 -7.02 -14.59
C ALA A 75 -1.98 -5.50 -14.68
N LEU A 76 -2.62 -4.70 -13.83
CA LEU A 76 -2.42 -3.25 -13.78
C LEU A 76 -1.02 -2.88 -13.30
N MET A 77 -0.43 -3.63 -12.37
CA MET A 77 0.98 -3.43 -11.98
C MET A 77 1.93 -3.69 -13.16
N ILE A 78 1.67 -4.71 -13.98
CA ILE A 78 2.48 -4.99 -15.17
C ILE A 78 2.35 -3.84 -16.18
N ILE A 79 1.13 -3.39 -16.46
CA ILE A 79 0.87 -2.27 -17.39
C ILE A 79 1.53 -0.98 -16.86
N HIS A 80 1.40 -0.69 -15.56
CA HIS A 80 2.05 0.46 -14.93
C HIS A 80 3.56 0.48 -15.19
N ASN A 81 4.24 -0.65 -14.96
CA ASN A 81 5.68 -0.76 -15.20
C ASN A 81 6.04 -0.51 -16.67
N ILE A 82 5.21 -0.96 -17.60
CA ILE A 82 5.41 -0.72 -19.04
C ILE A 82 5.26 0.78 -19.35
N VAL A 83 4.18 1.41 -18.87
CA VAL A 83 3.89 2.85 -19.06
C VAL A 83 5.01 3.73 -18.48
N GLU A 84 5.49 3.43 -17.27
CA GLU A 84 6.62 4.12 -16.64
C GLU A 84 7.92 3.95 -17.46
N CYS A 85 8.19 2.75 -17.99
CA CYS A 85 9.33 2.53 -18.89
C CYS A 85 9.27 3.37 -20.17
N PHE A 86 8.06 3.66 -20.66
CA PHE A 86 7.86 4.53 -21.83
C PHE A 86 7.77 6.03 -21.47
N ASN A 87 7.87 6.38 -20.18
CA ASN A 87 7.73 7.74 -19.66
C ASN A 87 6.42 8.41 -20.11
N ASP A 88 5.36 7.60 -20.23
CA ASP A 88 4.03 8.04 -20.60
C ASP A 88 3.35 8.65 -19.37
N ASN A 89 3.06 9.96 -19.44
CA ASN A 89 2.71 10.74 -18.27
C ASN A 89 1.22 10.61 -17.97
N PRO A 90 0.81 10.10 -16.80
CA PRO A 90 -0.60 9.90 -16.49
C PRO A 90 -1.41 11.20 -16.40
N THR A 91 -0.76 12.37 -16.28
CA THR A 91 -1.45 13.68 -16.36
C THR A 91 -2.07 13.95 -17.73
N ASP A 92 -1.66 13.22 -18.76
CA ASP A 92 -2.19 13.36 -20.12
C ASP A 92 -3.49 12.56 -20.32
N ILE A 93 -3.92 11.78 -19.31
CA ILE A 93 -5.14 10.98 -19.32
C ILE A 93 -6.34 11.83 -18.86
N GLU A 94 -7.39 11.87 -19.68
CA GLU A 94 -8.64 12.54 -19.32
C GLU A 94 -9.28 11.90 -18.08
N GLY A 95 -9.50 12.70 -17.03
CA GLY A 95 -10.04 12.23 -15.75
C GLY A 95 -9.00 11.74 -14.74
N TYR A 96 -7.70 11.97 -14.99
CA TYR A 96 -6.66 11.82 -13.99
C TYR A 96 -6.97 12.72 -12.77
N ASN A 97 -7.14 12.12 -11.60
CA ASN A 97 -7.38 12.87 -10.38
C ASN A 97 -6.10 12.91 -9.53
N ARG A 98 -5.39 14.03 -9.61
CA ARG A 98 -4.16 14.28 -8.85
C ARG A 98 -4.41 14.40 -7.34
N GLU A 99 -5.62 14.75 -6.93
CA GLU A 99 -5.97 14.98 -5.53
C GLU A 99 -5.85 13.70 -4.67
N GLU A 100 -5.99 12.50 -5.26
CA GLU A 100 -5.75 11.25 -4.55
C GLU A 100 -4.26 10.98 -4.24
N GLU A 101 -3.33 11.74 -4.85
CA GLU A 101 -1.90 11.71 -4.54
C GLU A 101 -1.53 12.69 -3.41
N ASP A 102 -2.24 13.83 -3.34
CA ASP A 102 -1.95 14.96 -2.44
C ASP A 102 -2.65 14.85 -1.07
N ASP A 103 -3.62 13.93 -0.90
CA ASP A 103 -4.37 13.70 0.35
C ASP A 103 -3.55 13.06 1.52
N VAL A 104 -2.22 13.09 1.47
CA VAL A 104 -1.34 12.40 2.46
C VAL A 104 -0.21 13.29 3.00
N ASP A 105 -0.29 14.61 2.85
CA ASP A 105 0.54 15.54 3.64
C ASP A 105 -0.13 15.87 4.98
N GLU A 106 -0.50 14.86 5.77
CA GLU A 106 -0.77 15.04 7.21
C GLU A 106 -0.27 13.84 8.04
N ILE A 107 0.76 14.14 8.85
CA ILE A 107 1.34 13.44 10.01
C ILE A 107 2.50 12.47 9.73
#